data_AF-A0A660TSV3-F1
#
_entry.id   AF-A0A660TSV3-F1
#
_cell.length_a   1.000
_cell.length_b   1.000
_cell.length_c   1.000
_cell.angle_alpha   90.00
_cell.angle_beta   90.00
_cell.angle_gamma   90.00
#
_symmetry.space_group_name_H-M   'P 1'
#
loop_
_entity.id
_entity.type
_entity.pdbx_description
1 polymer ?
#
loop_
_entity_poly.entity_id
_entity_poly.type
_entity_poly.pdbx_seq_one_letter_code
_entity_poly.pdbx_strand_id
1 'polypeptide(L)'
;MVLQLVKNGKCIYTFNVTVNDPDGDDLQRIEIDFGDATSGVILSDWFSGDAIQVFHKWRRTGSYQIKVRVQDAYGAWSDWGYHMIL
;
A
#
# COMPACT_ATOMS: atom_id res chain seq x y z
N MET A 1 -6.91 -2.11 -7.45
CA MET A 1 -6.39 -1.45 -6.25
C MET A 1 -6.57 0.06 -6.36
N VAL A 2 -6.99 0.74 -5.29
CA VAL A 2 -7.03 2.22 -5.22
C VAL A 2 -6.20 2.67 -4.02
N LEU A 3 -5.35 3.67 -4.20
CA LEU A 3 -4.55 4.30 -3.15
C LEU A 3 -5.05 5.73 -2.91
N GLN A 4 -5.50 6.03 -1.70
CA GLN A 4 -5.86 7.40 -1.29
C GLN A 4 -4.90 7.90 -0.22
N LEU A 5 -4.45 9.14 -0.37
CA LEU A 5 -3.45 9.79 0.48
C LEU A 5 -4.13 10.82 1.41
N VAL A 6 -3.87 10.73 2.71
CA VAL A 6 -4.25 11.76 3.69
C VAL A 6 -3.00 12.26 4.41
N LYS A 7 -2.77 13.58 4.40
CA LYS A 7 -1.61 14.20 5.06
C LYS A 7 -1.91 14.48 6.53
N ASN A 8 -1.26 13.77 7.44
CA ASN A 8 -1.43 13.87 8.89
C ASN A 8 -0.22 14.57 9.55
N GLY A 9 0.03 15.84 9.17
CA GLY A 9 1.17 16.65 9.62
C GLY A 9 2.18 16.96 8.51
N LYS A 10 3.29 17.65 8.82
CA LYS A 10 4.21 18.17 7.78
C LYS A 10 4.81 17.07 6.88
N CYS A 11 5.02 15.85 7.40
CA CYS A 11 5.70 14.77 6.68
C CYS A 11 5.13 13.36 6.89
N ILE A 12 4.00 13.19 7.61
CA ILE A 12 3.36 11.88 7.79
C ILE A 12 2.20 11.78 6.81
N TYR A 13 2.17 10.71 6.04
CA TYR A 13 1.08 10.41 5.13
C TYR A 13 0.47 9.06 5.48
N THR A 14 -0.85 9.01 5.44
CA THR A 14 -1.65 7.79 5.55
C THR A 14 -2.15 7.40 4.18
N PHE A 15 -2.00 6.11 3.87
CA PHE A 15 -2.40 5.44 2.65
C PHE A 15 -3.57 4.53 2.97
N ASN A 16 -4.71 4.78 2.35
CA ASN A 16 -5.80 3.81 2.31
C ASN A 16 -5.59 2.94 1.07
N VAL A 17 -5.34 1.67 1.30
CA VAL A 17 -5.23 0.64 0.26
C VAL A 17 -6.56 -0.11 0.24
N THR A 18 -7.31 0.03 -0.86
CA THR A 18 -8.48 -0.82 -1.12
C THR A 18 -8.10 -1.88 -2.12
N VAL A 19 -8.41 -3.12 -1.77
CA VAL A 19 -8.08 -4.29 -2.57
C VAL A 19 -9.38 -4.95 -3.00
N ASN A 20 -9.43 -5.28 -4.30
CA ASN A 20 -10.53 -6.01 -4.89
C ASN A 20 -9.90 -7.17 -5.64
N ASP A 21 -10.12 -8.37 -5.15
CA ASP A 21 -9.84 -9.59 -5.89
C ASP A 21 -11.04 -9.92 -6.80
N PRO A 22 -10.87 -10.09 -8.13
CA PRO A 22 -11.97 -10.37 -9.05
C PRO A 22 -12.68 -11.71 -8.81
N ASP A 23 -11.97 -12.68 -8.25
CA ASP A 23 -12.47 -14.02 -7.95
C ASP A 23 -13.09 -14.09 -6.53
N GLY A 24 -12.89 -13.03 -5.74
CA GLY A 24 -13.43 -12.88 -4.39
C GLY A 24 -12.52 -13.45 -3.32
N ASP A 25 -11.25 -13.69 -3.65
CA ASP A 25 -10.30 -14.33 -2.76
C ASP A 25 -9.81 -13.39 -1.64
N ASP A 26 -9.51 -14.00 -0.49
CA ASP A 26 -8.93 -13.33 0.67
C ASP A 26 -7.48 -12.93 0.41
N LEU A 27 -7.02 -11.92 1.12
CA LEU A 27 -5.70 -11.32 0.97
C LEU A 27 -4.81 -11.67 2.15
N GLN A 28 -3.64 -12.21 1.85
CA GLN A 28 -2.65 -12.55 2.88
C GLN A 28 -1.61 -11.47 3.09
N ARG A 29 -1.21 -10.76 2.02
CA ARG A 29 -0.02 -9.89 2.07
C ARG A 29 -0.18 -8.60 1.29
N ILE A 30 0.43 -7.55 1.81
CA ILE A 30 0.73 -6.32 1.09
C ILE A 30 2.24 -6.11 1.08
N GLU A 31 2.79 -5.82 -0.08
CA GLU A 31 4.16 -5.33 -0.23
C GLU A 31 4.13 -3.85 -0.62
N ILE A 32 4.90 -3.03 0.09
CA ILE A 32 4.98 -1.59 -0.15
C ILE A 32 6.44 -1.11 -0.13
N ASP A 33 6.76 -0.19 -1.04
CA ASP A 33 8.02 0.55 -1.09
C ASP A 33 7.69 2.04 -1.13
N PHE A 34 8.25 2.80 -0.19
CA PHE A 34 7.98 4.23 -0.01
C PHE A 34 8.92 5.14 -0.82
N GLY A 35 9.82 4.57 -1.63
CA GLY A 35 10.72 5.33 -2.49
C GLY A 35 11.84 6.05 -1.74
N ASP A 36 12.04 5.77 -0.45
CA ASP A 36 13.09 6.36 0.38
C ASP A 36 14.03 5.30 1.01
N ALA A 37 14.16 4.16 0.33
CA ALA A 37 14.80 2.94 0.80
C ALA A 37 14.09 2.24 1.98
N THR A 38 12.90 2.72 2.38
CA THR A 38 12.01 1.98 3.29
C THR A 38 11.02 1.16 2.47
N SER A 39 11.01 -0.16 2.69
CA SER A 39 10.03 -1.08 2.14
C SER A 39 9.66 -2.13 3.18
N GLY A 40 8.55 -2.84 2.96
CA GLY A 40 8.12 -3.88 3.86
C GLY A 40 6.98 -4.73 3.31
N VAL A 41 6.77 -5.85 3.99
CA VAL A 41 5.63 -6.74 3.77
C VAL A 41 4.78 -6.74 5.05
N ILE A 42 3.49 -6.48 4.89
CA ILE A 42 2.51 -6.55 5.97
C ILE A 42 1.69 -7.82 5.74
N LEU A 43 1.62 -8.66 6.78
CA LEU A 43 0.82 -9.88 6.79
C LEU A 43 -0.46 -9.62 7.59
N SER A 44 -1.59 -10.04 7.06
CA SER A 44 -2.87 -10.02 7.77
C SER A 44 -3.86 -10.96 7.09
N ASP A 45 -4.97 -11.22 7.78
CA ASP A 45 -6.10 -11.98 7.25
C ASP A 45 -7.16 -10.98 6.76
N TRP A 46 -6.86 -10.26 5.68
CA TRP A 46 -7.77 -9.25 5.12
C TRP A 46 -8.73 -9.87 4.12
N PHE A 47 -9.97 -9.41 4.13
CA PHE A 47 -10.99 -9.85 3.20
C PHE A 47 -11.04 -8.94 1.97
N SER A 48 -11.45 -9.47 0.82
CA SER A 48 -11.68 -8.65 -0.37
C SER A 48 -12.68 -7.52 -0.05
N GLY A 49 -12.31 -6.28 -0.40
CA GLY A 49 -13.07 -5.07 -0.07
C GLY A 49 -12.65 -4.36 1.21
N ASP A 50 -11.76 -4.94 2.03
CA ASP A 50 -11.23 -4.26 3.22
C ASP A 50 -10.41 -3.02 2.84
N ALA A 51 -10.47 -2.02 3.73
CA ALA A 51 -9.67 -0.80 3.64
C ALA A 51 -8.51 -0.88 4.63
N ILE A 52 -7.29 -0.86 4.11
CA ILE A 52 -6.08 -1.04 4.90
C ILE A 52 -5.35 0.27 5.03
N GLN A 53 -5.01 0.65 6.26
CA GLN A 53 -4.27 1.88 6.54
C GLN A 53 -2.78 1.58 6.74
N VAL A 54 -1.95 2.18 5.89
CA VAL A 54 -0.50 2.19 6.03
C VAL A 54 -0.05 3.64 6.22
N PHE A 55 0.91 3.90 7.10
CA PHE A 55 1.45 5.25 7.26
C PHE A 55 2.96 5.25 7.11
N HIS A 56 3.50 6.34 6.56
CA HIS A 56 4.94 6.54 6.46
C HIS A 56 5.32 7.99 6.67
N LYS A 57 6.57 8.19 7.11
CA LYS A 57 7.14 9.50 7.36
C LYS A 57 8.47 9.67 6.64
N TRP A 58 8.50 10.56 5.66
CA TRP A 58 9.74 10.94 4.99
C TRP A 58 10.55 11.91 5.82
N ARG A 59 11.86 11.64 5.93
CA ARG A 59 12.82 12.48 6.67
C ARG A 59 13.27 13.71 5.90
N ARG A 60 13.24 13.64 4.57
CA ARG A 60 13.71 14.71 3.67
C ARG A 60 12.53 15.18 2.82
N THR A 61 12.58 16.44 2.40
CA THR A 61 11.69 16.92 1.35
C THR A 61 12.20 16.42 0.01
N GLY A 62 11.30 16.02 -0.86
CA GLY A 62 11.63 15.45 -2.16
C GLY A 62 10.43 14.72 -2.73
N SER A 63 10.58 14.31 -3.98
CA SER A 63 9.57 13.50 -4.65
C SER A 63 9.80 12.02 -4.39
N TYR A 64 8.73 11.30 -4.08
CA TYR A 64 8.79 9.88 -3.74
C TYR A 64 7.78 9.11 -4.59
N GLN A 65 8.27 8.12 -5.33
CA GLN A 65 7.43 7.14 -6.01
C GLN A 65 7.17 5.99 -5.05
N ILE A 66 5.91 5.88 -4.64
CA ILE A 66 5.44 4.76 -3.83
C ILE A 66 4.92 3.71 -4.77
N LYS A 67 5.27 2.45 -4.51
CA LYS A 67 4.68 1.30 -5.19
C LYS A 67 4.15 0.31 -4.18
N VAL A 68 3.04 -0.32 -4.52
CA VAL A 68 2.35 -1.27 -3.64
C VAL A 68 1.67 -2.36 -4.46
N ARG A 69 1.70 -3.60 -3.98
CA ARG A 69 0.99 -4.74 -4.56
C ARG A 69 0.49 -5.66 -3.46
N VAL A 70 -0.46 -6.52 -3.81
CA VAL A 70 -1.10 -7.45 -2.88
C VAL A 70 -0.88 -8.89 -3.31
N GLN A 71 -0.93 -9.81 -2.35
CA GLN A 71 -0.95 -11.26 -2.59
C GLN A 71 -2.23 -11.86 -2.03
N ASP A 72 -2.93 -12.65 -2.85
CA ASP A 72 -4.08 -13.44 -2.40
C ASP A 72 -3.66 -14.62 -1.50
N ALA A 73 -4.66 -15.33 -0.97
CA ALA A 73 -4.46 -16.53 -0.14
C ALA A 73 -3.84 -17.72 -0.89
N TYR A 74 -3.88 -17.72 -2.23
CA TYR A 74 -3.32 -18.75 -3.10
C TYR A 74 -1.88 -18.43 -3.56
N GLY A 75 -1.38 -17.25 -3.21
CA GLY A 75 -0.03 -16.80 -3.51
C GLY A 75 0.12 -15.99 -4.80
N ALA A 76 -0.95 -15.65 -5.51
CA ALA A 76 -0.87 -14.81 -6.70
C ALA A 76 -0.70 -13.34 -6.31
N TRP A 77 0.21 -12.66 -7.02
CA TRP A 77 0.48 -11.24 -6.80
C TRP A 77 -0.26 -10.39 -7.83
N SER A 78 -0.80 -9.25 -7.39
CA SER A 78 -1.26 -8.22 -8.31
C SER A 78 -0.09 -7.53 -9.03
N ASP A 79 -0.40 -6.82 -10.10
CA ASP A 79 0.48 -5.78 -10.61
C ASP A 79 0.74 -4.70 -9.54
N TRP A 80 1.85 -3.98 -9.70
CA TRP A 80 2.17 -2.84 -8.86
C TRP A 80 1.26 -1.66 -9.17
N GLY A 81 0.65 -1.09 -8.13
CA GLY A 81 0.09 0.25 -8.15
C GLY A 81 1.15 1.30 -7.80
N TYR A 82 1.08 2.49 -8.40
CA TYR A 82 2.05 3.57 -8.20
C TYR A 82 1.40 4.86 -7.75
N HIS A 83 2.09 5.63 -6.91
CA HIS A 83 1.67 6.98 -6.52
C HIS A 83 2.88 7.90 -6.32
N MET A 84 2.77 9.14 -6.77
CA MET A 84 3.82 10.14 -6.64
C MET A 84 3.45 11.16 -5.57
N ILE A 85 4.34 11.35 -4.59
CA ILE A 85 4.29 12.47 -3.66
C ILE A 85 5.33 13.50 -4.09
N LEU A 86 4.96 14.78 -3.98
CA LEU A 86 5.81 15.95 -4.27
C LEU A 86 6.13 16.74 -3.00
#